data_AF-A0A6N3QII1-F1
#
_entry.id   AF-A0A6N3QII1-F1
#
_cell.length_a   1.000
_cell.length_b   1.000
_cell.length_c   1.000
_cell.angle_alpha   90.00
_cell.angle_beta   90.00
_cell.angle_gamma   90.00
#
_symmetry.space_group_name_H-M   'P 1'
#
loop_
_entity.id
_entity.type
_entity.pdbx_description
1 polymer ?
#
loop_
_entity_poly.entity_id
_entity_poly.type
_entity_poly.pdbx_seq_one_letter_code
_entity_poly.pdbx_strand_id
1 'polypeptide(L)' 'MNKIGVVSADGASTLDALEAKLTEKAAAAGASGYSITSATNNNKLSGTAVIYK' A
#
# COMPACT_ATOMS: atom_id res chain seq x y z
N MET A 1 -3.12 14.10 -11.02
CA MET A 1 -2.57 13.02 -10.17
C MET A 1 -1.44 12.38 -10.94
N ASN A 2 -0.20 12.66 -10.57
CA ASN A 2 0.94 12.03 -11.23
C ASN A 2 1.36 10.81 -10.43
N LYS A 3 1.40 9.65 -11.09
CA LYS A 3 1.94 8.44 -10.46
C LYS A 3 3.41 8.70 -10.14
N ILE A 4 3.75 8.66 -8.86
CA ILE A 4 5.13 8.82 -8.40
C ILE A 4 5.80 7.48 -8.11
N GLY A 5 5.02 6.40 -7.93
CA GLY A 5 5.57 5.09 -7.65
C GLY A 5 4.54 4.03 -7.32
N VAL A 6 5.03 2.90 -6.82
CA VAL A 6 4.24 1.79 -6.30
C VAL A 6 4.89 1.33 -5.00
N VAL A 7 4.06 1.14 -3.98
CA VAL A 7 4.46 0.59 -2.69
C VAL A 7 3.84 -0.79 -2.52
N SER A 8 4.57 -1.69 -1.88
CA SER A 8 4.09 -3.03 -1.52
C SER A 8 4.13 -3.18 -0.01
N ALA A 9 3.14 -3.89 0.53
CA ALA A 9 3.12 -4.30 1.93
C ALA A 9 2.78 -5.78 2.01
N ASP A 10 3.39 -6.45 2.96
CA ASP A 10 3.23 -7.88 3.18
C ASP A 10 3.31 -8.20 4.68
N GLY A 11 2.92 -9.42 5.00
CA GLY A 11 2.98 -9.93 6.36
C GLY A 11 1.97 -9.28 7.31
N ALA A 12 0.85 -8.78 6.80
CA ALA A 12 -0.23 -8.27 7.63
C ALA A 12 -1.18 -9.41 8.05
N SER A 13 -1.70 -9.33 9.28
CA SER A 13 -2.68 -10.28 9.81
C SER A 13 -4.12 -9.83 9.59
N THR A 14 -4.34 -8.53 9.37
CA THR A 14 -5.64 -7.90 9.11
C THR A 14 -5.53 -6.90 7.96
N LEU A 15 -6.66 -6.54 7.37
CA LEU A 15 -6.71 -5.57 6.27
C LEU A 15 -6.25 -4.19 6.75
N ASP A 16 -6.63 -3.80 7.97
CA ASP A 16 -6.18 -2.54 8.60
C ASP A 16 -4.66 -2.49 8.77
N ALA A 17 -4.04 -3.60 9.18
CA ALA A 17 -2.58 -3.66 9.31
C ALA A 17 -1.87 -3.58 7.94
N LEU A 18 -2.50 -4.10 6.89
CA LEU A 18 -1.98 -3.97 5.53
C LEU A 18 -2.10 -2.52 5.05
N GLU A 19 -3.26 -1.90 5.27
CA GLU A 19 -3.55 -0.53 4.89
C GLU A 19 -2.66 0.48 5.64
N ALA A 20 -2.45 0.28 6.94
CA ALA A 20 -1.54 1.09 7.74
C ALA A 20 -0.12 1.06 7.16
N LYS A 21 0.41 -0.14 6.84
CA LYS A 21 1.73 -0.30 6.22
C LYS A 21 1.82 0.37 4.85
N LEU A 22 0.79 0.24 4.01
CA LEU A 22 0.74 0.87 2.68
C LEU A 22 0.68 2.40 2.80
N THR A 23 -0.13 2.91 3.73
CA THR A 23 -0.27 4.34 4.03
C THR A 23 1.03 4.93 4.52
N GLU A 24 1.70 4.26 5.45
CA GLU A 24 2.98 4.71 6.01
C GLU A 24 4.06 4.76 4.92
N LYS A 25 4.15 3.73 4.07
CA LYS A 25 5.06 3.72 2.92
C LYS A 25 4.71 4.79 1.88
N ALA A 26 3.43 5.02 1.61
CA ALA A 26 2.98 6.06 0.69
C ALA A 26 3.32 7.45 1.20
N ALA A 27 3.07 7.72 2.49
CA ALA A 27 3.42 8.98 3.14
C ALA A 27 4.94 9.20 3.16
N ALA A 28 5.72 8.17 3.49
CA ALA A 28 7.19 8.22 3.45
C ALA A 28 7.74 8.51 2.04
N ALA A 29 7.05 8.04 0.99
CA ALA A 29 7.36 8.35 -0.40
C ALA A 29 6.89 9.76 -0.84
N GLY A 30 6.22 10.52 0.02
CA GLY A 30 5.70 11.85 -0.28
C GLY A 30 4.47 11.85 -1.19
N ALA A 31 3.66 10.79 -1.12
CA ALA A 31 2.41 10.68 -1.85
C ALA A 31 1.29 11.52 -1.21
N SER A 32 0.53 12.23 -2.04
CA SER A 32 -0.69 12.95 -1.67
C SER A 32 -1.92 12.04 -1.69
N GLY A 33 -1.83 10.91 -2.39
CA GLY A 33 -2.89 9.92 -2.49
C GLY A 33 -2.32 8.56 -2.90
N TYR A 34 -3.07 7.50 -2.61
CA TYR A 34 -2.69 6.15 -3.00
C TYR A 34 -3.94 5.36 -3.43
N SER A 35 -3.74 4.34 -4.26
CA SER A 35 -4.80 3.44 -4.72
C SER A 35 -4.29 2.02 -4.66
N ILE A 36 -4.97 1.17 -3.89
CA ILE A 36 -4.64 -0.25 -3.76
C ILE A 36 -5.00 -0.94 -5.07
N THR A 37 -4.00 -1.51 -5.74
CA THR A 37 -4.20 -2.24 -6.99
C THR A 37 -4.31 -3.74 -6.79
N SER A 38 -3.76 -4.26 -5.68
CA SER A 38 -3.97 -5.65 -5.30
C SER A 38 -3.98 -5.82 -3.79
N ALA A 39 -4.86 -6.69 -3.30
CA ALA A 39 -4.85 -7.19 -1.94
C ALA A 39 -5.11 -8.71 -2.02
N THR A 40 -4.11 -9.50 -1.67
CA THR A 40 -4.15 -10.96 -1.77
C THR A 40 -3.85 -11.58 -0.42
N ASN A 41 -4.56 -12.64 -0.09
CA ASN A 41 -4.30 -13.44 1.10
C ASN A 41 -3.68 -14.78 0.68
N ASN A 42 -2.37 -14.92 0.91
CA ASN A 42 -1.64 -16.17 0.69
C ASN A 42 -0.93 -16.54 1.99
N ASN A 43 -1.71 -16.97 2.99
CA ASN A 43 -1.30 -17.22 4.39
C ASN A 43 -1.03 -15.96 5.24
N LYS A 44 -0.49 -14.89 4.64
CA LYS A 44 -0.48 -13.53 5.21
C LYS A 44 -1.02 -12.54 4.19
N LEU A 45 -1.65 -11.47 4.67
CA LEU A 45 -2.15 -10.42 3.79
C LEU A 45 -0.98 -9.66 3.17
N SER A 46 -1.06 -9.53 1.86
CA SER A 46 -0.09 -8.86 1.01
C SER A 46 -0.83 -7.99 0.01
N GLY A 47 -0.28 -6.84 -0.33
CA GLY A 47 -0.92 -5.94 -1.26
C GLY A 47 0.04 -4.94 -1.88
N THR A 48 -0.38 -4.37 -2.99
CA THR A 48 0.33 -3.31 -3.68
C THR A 48 -0.58 -2.12 -3.85
N ALA A 49 -0.02 -0.93 -3.69
CA ALA A 49 -0.71 0.33 -3.90
C ALA A 49 0.13 1.22 -4.82
N VAL A 50 -0.53 1.82 -5.81
CA VAL A 50 0.05 2.87 -6.63
C VAL A 50 -0.08 4.17 -5.87
N ILE A 51 1.00 4.93 -5.80
CA ILE A 51 1.05 6.21 -5.09
C ILE A 51 1.13 7.37 -6.06
N TYR A 52 0.42 8.43 -5.73
CA TYR A 52 0.25 9.63 -6.54
C TYR A 52 0.68 10.86 -5.76
N LYS A 53 1.24 11.83 -6.48
CA LYS A 53 1.47 13.18 -5.99
C LYS A 53 0.51 14.16 -6.65
#